data_AF-A0A2H3C883-F1
#
_entry.id   AF-A0A2H3C883-F1
#
_cell.length_a   1.000
_cell.length_b   1.000
_cell.length_c   1.000
_cell.angle_alpha   90.00
_cell.angle_beta   90.00
_cell.angle_gamma   90.00
#
_symmetry.space_group_name_H-M   'P 1'
#
loop_
_entity.id
_entity.type
_entity.pdbx_description
1 polymer ?
#
loop_
_entity_poly.entity_id
_entity_poly.type
_entity_poly.pdbx_seq_one_letter_code
_entity_poly.pdbx_strand_id
1 'polypeptide(L)'
;MANLTILRSYATKLPRSLPPSVLFSHTDTTLTIYDAFPKSIFHFLILPRVQTDSPLDLSSLKSLLKRDKTRAKEVVESLNEAAAALRKDIEDEMVKRYGFKWGIWTGFHAAPSMEHLHLHVLSADLCSPRMKNKKHYNSFHPKLGFFLDIDEVLSWFDAEPSYFSSMAKLDPRQYEALLKEPLQCWRCGSEMKNMPTLKTHLQEEWDKQAAQENAKLERKRKFEARQHKNDGDEHQDKKPKPESDDVHTP
;
A
#
# COMPACT_ATOMS: atom_id res chain seq x y z
N MET A 1 -29.22 -3.83 2.82
CA MET A 1 -28.82 -2.41 2.82
C MET A 1 -27.87 -2.04 3.96
N ALA A 2 -28.02 -2.57 5.19
CA ALA A 2 -27.17 -2.22 6.34
C ALA A 2 -25.64 -2.45 6.16
N ASN A 3 -25.22 -3.42 5.33
CA ASN A 3 -23.79 -3.72 5.15
C ASN A 3 -23.04 -2.73 4.23
N LEU A 4 -23.74 -1.97 3.37
CA LEU A 4 -23.07 -1.08 2.42
C LEU A 4 -22.54 0.20 3.09
N THR A 5 -23.09 0.60 4.23
CA THR A 5 -22.81 1.87 4.91
C THR A 5 -21.97 1.71 6.18
N ILE A 6 -21.43 0.52 6.44
CA ILE A 6 -20.65 0.25 7.66
C ILE A 6 -19.43 1.17 7.79
N LEU A 7 -18.77 1.51 6.68
CA LEU A 7 -17.65 2.44 6.67
C LEU A 7 -18.06 3.85 7.11
N ARG A 8 -19.24 4.33 6.67
CA ARG A 8 -19.81 5.59 7.14
C ARG A 8 -20.06 5.54 8.64
N SER A 9 -20.55 4.42 9.17
CA SER A 9 -20.76 4.24 10.61
C SER A 9 -19.45 4.34 11.41
N TYR A 10 -18.33 3.86 10.85
CA TYR A 10 -17.02 4.05 11.48
C TYR A 10 -16.56 5.50 11.41
N ALA A 11 -16.71 6.15 10.24
CA ALA A 11 -16.28 7.52 10.00
C ALA A 11 -17.01 8.60 10.81
N THR A 12 -18.19 8.29 11.36
CA THR A 12 -18.95 9.20 12.24
C THR A 12 -18.70 8.95 13.73
N LYS A 13 -18.09 7.82 14.10
CA LYS A 13 -17.82 7.49 15.50
C LYS A 13 -16.57 8.19 16.01
N LEU A 14 -16.52 8.38 17.33
CA LEU A 14 -15.27 8.75 18.00
C LEU A 14 -14.25 7.61 17.79
N PRO A 15 -13.01 7.88 17.36
CA PRO A 15 -12.02 6.84 17.09
C PRO A 15 -11.85 5.86 18.26
N ARG A 16 -11.74 6.39 19.49
CA ARG A 16 -11.63 5.60 20.73
C ARG A 16 -12.78 4.64 21.02
N SER A 17 -13.91 4.76 20.32
CA SER A 17 -15.06 3.86 20.46
C SER A 17 -15.03 2.66 19.50
N LEU A 18 -14.12 2.67 18.52
CA LEU A 18 -13.93 1.56 17.61
C LEU A 18 -13.04 0.47 18.25
N PRO A 19 -13.36 -0.82 18.04
CA PRO A 19 -12.51 -1.90 18.54
C PRO A 19 -11.08 -1.84 17.96
N PRO A 20 -10.04 -2.24 18.72
CA PRO A 20 -8.67 -2.35 18.20
C PRO A 20 -8.52 -3.33 17.02
N SER A 21 -9.44 -4.29 16.87
CA SER A 21 -9.49 -5.19 15.72
C SER A 21 -9.99 -4.53 14.44
N VAL A 22 -10.55 -3.32 14.53
CA VAL A 22 -11.03 -2.51 13.41
C VAL A 22 -10.11 -1.32 13.18
N LEU A 23 -9.84 -0.54 14.22
CA LEU A 23 -9.05 0.68 14.13
C LEU A 23 -7.55 0.40 14.26
N PHE A 24 -6.79 0.80 13.25
CA PHE A 24 -5.33 0.78 13.30
C PHE A 24 -4.76 2.10 13.83
N SER A 25 -5.16 3.22 13.23
CA SER A 25 -4.71 4.56 13.63
C SER A 25 -5.74 5.62 13.19
N HIS A 26 -5.58 6.86 13.64
CA HIS A 26 -6.44 7.96 13.23
C HIS A 26 -5.72 9.30 13.34
N THR A 27 -6.28 10.30 12.64
CA THR A 27 -5.97 11.72 12.79
C THR A 27 -7.27 12.49 13.09
N ASP A 28 -7.20 13.82 13.12
CA ASP A 28 -8.39 14.65 13.22
C ASP A 28 -9.30 14.54 11.99
N THR A 29 -8.74 14.22 10.82
CA THR A 29 -9.45 14.20 9.53
C THR A 29 -9.65 12.79 8.96
N THR A 30 -8.89 11.78 9.41
CA THR A 30 -8.90 10.43 8.83
C THR A 30 -8.96 9.31 9.87
N LEU A 31 -9.49 8.16 9.47
CA LEU A 31 -9.43 6.89 10.17
C LEU A 31 -8.73 5.85 9.30
N THR A 32 -7.74 5.15 9.84
CA THR A 32 -7.12 3.99 9.21
C THR A 32 -7.63 2.72 9.86
N ILE A 33 -8.27 1.86 9.07
CA ILE A 33 -8.87 0.61 9.56
C ILE A 33 -8.31 -0.60 8.83
N TYR A 34 -8.36 -1.76 9.49
CA TYR A 34 -8.11 -3.04 8.84
C TYR A 34 -9.26 -3.40 7.89
N ASP A 35 -8.96 -3.83 6.66
CA ASP A 35 -9.99 -4.39 5.78
C ASP A 35 -10.45 -5.74 6.36
N ALA A 36 -11.76 -5.92 6.55
CA ALA A 36 -12.32 -7.16 7.11
C ALA A 36 -12.23 -8.37 6.15
N PHE A 37 -11.99 -8.11 4.86
CA PHE A 37 -11.89 -9.08 3.78
C PHE A 37 -10.63 -8.81 2.95
N PRO A 38 -9.42 -8.80 3.55
CA PRO A 38 -8.20 -8.28 2.92
C PRO A 38 -7.89 -9.05 1.63
N LYS A 39 -7.52 -8.34 0.55
CA LYS A 39 -7.21 -8.98 -0.75
C LYS A 39 -5.72 -9.33 -0.95
N SER A 40 -4.87 -8.89 -0.02
CA SER A 40 -3.43 -9.16 0.04
C SER A 40 -3.03 -9.47 1.48
N ILE A 41 -1.75 -9.80 1.70
CA ILE A 41 -1.17 -10.01 3.04
C ILE A 41 -1.44 -8.81 3.95
N PHE A 42 -1.18 -7.58 3.46
CA PHE A 42 -1.54 -6.34 4.14
C PHE A 42 -2.63 -5.64 3.34
N HIS A 43 -3.74 -5.27 3.99
CA HIS A 43 -4.81 -4.51 3.36
C HIS A 43 -5.56 -3.68 4.39
N PHE A 44 -5.54 -2.38 4.18
CA PHE A 44 -6.15 -1.38 5.02
C PHE A 44 -7.04 -0.45 4.19
N LEU A 45 -7.95 0.21 4.87
CA LEU A 45 -8.77 1.29 4.31
C LEU A 45 -8.52 2.57 5.10
N ILE A 46 -8.31 3.68 4.41
CA ILE A 46 -8.27 5.01 5.02
C ILE A 46 -9.55 5.74 4.66
N LEU A 47 -10.29 6.15 5.67
CA LEU A 47 -11.59 6.80 5.56
C LEU A 47 -11.44 8.28 5.96
N PRO A 48 -11.98 9.25 5.19
CA PRO A 48 -12.17 10.60 5.69
C PRO A 48 -13.24 10.60 6.78
N ARG A 49 -13.04 11.37 7.84
CA ARG A 49 -14.01 11.57 8.92
C ARG A 49 -15.10 12.54 8.47
N VAL A 50 -16.30 12.39 9.02
CA VAL A 50 -17.41 13.32 8.75
C VAL A 50 -17.26 14.55 9.64
N GLN A 51 -17.03 15.71 9.02
CA GLN A 51 -17.00 17.00 9.72
C GLN A 51 -18.39 17.64 9.72
N THR A 52 -18.84 18.12 10.88
CA THR A 52 -20.18 18.73 11.05
C THR A 52 -20.27 20.11 10.44
N ASP A 53 -19.18 20.87 10.51
CA ASP A 53 -19.21 22.31 10.24
C ASP A 53 -19.11 22.62 8.74
N SER A 54 -18.72 21.63 7.94
CA SER A 54 -18.56 21.79 6.50
C SER A 54 -18.84 20.47 5.77
N PRO A 55 -20.12 20.09 5.60
CA PRO A 55 -20.49 18.78 5.10
C PRO A 55 -20.07 18.61 3.62
N LEU A 56 -19.35 17.52 3.34
CA LEU A 56 -19.01 17.06 2.00
C LEU A 56 -19.76 15.76 1.67
N ASP A 57 -20.04 15.54 0.39
CA ASP A 57 -20.54 14.23 -0.07
C ASP A 57 -19.38 13.23 -0.16
N LEU A 58 -19.13 12.56 0.95
CA LEU A 58 -18.10 11.53 1.09
C LEU A 58 -18.61 10.15 0.71
N SER A 59 -19.69 9.99 -0.06
CA SER A 59 -20.21 8.66 -0.40
C SER A 59 -19.27 7.86 -1.33
N SER A 60 -18.49 8.54 -2.17
CA SER A 60 -17.53 7.94 -3.12
C SER A 60 -16.56 9.01 -3.66
N LEU A 61 -15.50 8.60 -4.38
CA LEU A 61 -14.56 9.54 -5.02
C LEU A 61 -15.30 10.40 -6.05
N LYS A 62 -16.19 9.80 -6.84
CA LYS A 62 -17.07 10.49 -7.79
C LYS A 62 -17.88 11.60 -7.14
N SER A 63 -18.46 11.33 -5.98
CA SER A 63 -19.28 12.31 -5.25
C SER A 63 -18.45 13.47 -4.70
N LEU A 64 -17.26 13.17 -4.17
CA LEU A 64 -16.33 14.17 -3.68
C LEU A 64 -15.89 15.12 -4.82
N LEU A 65 -15.45 14.56 -5.96
CA LEU A 65 -14.89 15.33 -7.08
C LEU A 65 -15.92 16.19 -7.83
N LYS A 66 -17.22 15.93 -7.67
CA LYS A 66 -18.31 16.65 -8.37
C LYS A 66 -18.65 18.01 -7.79
N ARG A 67 -18.19 18.30 -6.58
CA ARG A 67 -18.64 19.48 -5.82
C ARG A 67 -17.55 20.56 -5.85
N ASP A 68 -16.86 20.72 -4.74
CA ASP A 68 -15.84 21.73 -4.54
C ASP A 68 -14.47 21.11 -4.82
N LYS A 69 -13.80 21.56 -5.89
CA LYS A 69 -12.49 21.04 -6.32
C LYS A 69 -11.42 21.27 -5.26
N THR A 70 -11.41 22.43 -4.61
CA THR A 70 -10.40 22.78 -3.59
C THR A 70 -10.56 21.87 -2.38
N ARG A 71 -11.77 21.76 -1.85
CA ARG A 71 -12.04 20.90 -0.69
C ARG A 71 -11.88 19.42 -1.00
N ALA A 72 -12.19 19.01 -2.23
CA ALA A 72 -11.90 17.66 -2.69
C ALA A 72 -10.39 17.37 -2.69
N LYS A 73 -9.56 18.34 -3.13
CA LYS A 73 -8.10 18.21 -3.09
C LYS A 73 -7.60 18.03 -1.65
N GLU A 74 -8.04 18.89 -0.73
CA GLU A 74 -7.69 18.82 0.70
C GLU A 74 -7.99 17.44 1.31
N VAL A 75 -9.16 16.85 0.99
CA VAL A 75 -9.53 15.51 1.46
C VAL A 75 -8.60 14.45 0.88
N VAL A 76 -8.30 14.50 -0.43
CA VAL A 76 -7.41 13.51 -1.08
C VAL A 76 -5.97 13.64 -0.57
N GLU A 77 -5.47 14.85 -0.34
CA GLU A 77 -4.15 15.11 0.26
C GLU A 77 -4.08 14.55 1.68
N SER A 78 -5.09 14.79 2.52
CA SER A 78 -5.14 14.26 3.88
C SER A 78 -5.17 12.72 3.91
N LEU A 79 -5.85 12.09 2.96
CA LEU A 79 -5.82 10.63 2.78
C LEU A 79 -4.42 10.15 2.34
N ASN A 80 -3.74 10.90 1.47
CA ASN A 80 -2.39 10.57 1.00
C ASN A 80 -1.34 10.67 2.13
N GLU A 81 -1.41 11.70 2.96
CA GLU A 81 -0.53 11.86 4.12
C GLU A 81 -0.68 10.69 5.10
N ALA A 82 -1.93 10.31 5.40
CA ALA A 82 -2.20 9.14 6.23
C ALA A 82 -1.70 7.84 5.59
N ALA A 83 -1.80 7.71 4.26
CA ALA A 83 -1.26 6.57 3.52
C ALA A 83 0.27 6.52 3.56
N ALA A 84 0.95 7.67 3.50
CA ALA A 84 2.41 7.75 3.61
C ALA A 84 2.91 7.29 4.98
N ALA A 85 2.20 7.64 6.06
CA ALA A 85 2.49 7.12 7.40
C ALA A 85 2.26 5.60 7.47
N LEU A 86 1.09 5.13 7.02
CA LEU A 86 0.75 3.71 7.02
C LEU A 86 1.72 2.86 6.17
N ARG A 87 2.20 3.37 5.03
CA ARG A 87 3.19 2.66 4.20
C ARG A 87 4.47 2.35 4.98
N LYS A 88 4.93 3.28 5.83
CA LYS A 88 6.10 3.03 6.70
C LYS A 88 5.82 1.91 7.70
N ASP A 89 4.66 1.95 8.37
CA ASP A 89 4.26 0.90 9.31
C ASP A 89 4.15 -0.48 8.64
N ILE A 90 3.57 -0.53 7.44
CA ILE A 90 3.49 -1.77 6.64
C ILE A 90 4.90 -2.25 6.29
N GLU A 91 5.76 -1.39 5.79
CA GLU A 91 7.13 -1.74 5.42
C GLU A 91 7.95 -2.26 6.60
N ASP A 92 7.79 -1.67 7.78
CA ASP A 92 8.44 -2.15 9.01
C ASP A 92 7.93 -3.54 9.39
N GLU A 93 6.62 -3.77 9.29
CA GLU A 93 6.03 -5.09 9.54
C GLU A 93 6.42 -6.13 8.46
N MET A 94 6.60 -5.70 7.20
CA MET A 94 7.14 -6.53 6.11
C MET A 94 8.55 -7.03 6.46
N VAL A 95 9.45 -6.11 6.84
CA VAL A 95 10.82 -6.47 7.23
C VAL A 95 10.81 -7.37 8.47
N LYS A 96 9.99 -7.04 9.47
CA LYS A 96 9.90 -7.80 10.72
C LYS A 96 9.40 -9.23 10.51
N ARG A 97 8.37 -9.43 9.68
CA ARG A 97 7.75 -10.76 9.46
C ARG A 97 8.42 -11.58 8.37
N TYR A 98 8.87 -10.92 7.30
CA TYR A 98 9.31 -11.59 6.07
C TYR A 98 10.78 -11.32 5.73
N GLY A 99 11.43 -10.35 6.39
CA GLY A 99 12.84 -10.02 6.19
C GLY A 99 13.11 -9.06 5.03
N PHE A 100 12.11 -8.77 4.18
CA PHE A 100 12.24 -7.90 3.02
C PHE A 100 10.95 -7.10 2.78
N LYS A 101 11.07 -6.03 1.99
CA LYS A 101 9.95 -5.17 1.56
C LYS A 101 9.49 -5.55 0.16
N TRP A 102 8.20 -5.37 -0.13
CA TRP A 102 7.67 -5.48 -1.49
C TRP A 102 6.68 -4.35 -1.77
N GLY A 103 6.17 -4.29 -3.01
CA GLY A 103 5.34 -3.19 -3.46
C GLY A 103 4.09 -2.99 -2.60
N ILE A 104 3.73 -1.74 -2.38
CA ILE A 104 2.47 -1.31 -1.75
C ILE A 104 1.74 -0.44 -2.76
N TRP A 105 0.47 -0.76 -3.02
CA TRP A 105 -0.40 0.03 -3.85
C TRP A 105 -1.32 0.88 -3.00
N THR A 106 -1.64 2.08 -3.49
CA THR A 106 -2.53 3.00 -2.80
C THR A 106 -3.43 3.66 -3.81
N GLY A 107 -4.73 3.52 -3.62
CA GLY A 107 -5.66 3.98 -4.64
C GLY A 107 -7.12 3.74 -4.32
N PHE A 108 -7.97 4.22 -5.22
CA PHE A 108 -9.42 4.12 -5.11
C PHE A 108 -9.96 3.12 -6.12
N HIS A 109 -11.06 2.47 -5.79
CA HIS A 109 -11.88 1.87 -6.82
C HIS A 109 -12.68 2.93 -7.55
N ALA A 110 -12.62 2.93 -8.89
CA ALA A 110 -13.39 3.85 -9.73
C ALA A 110 -14.92 3.70 -9.54
N ALA A 111 -15.38 2.48 -9.25
CA ALA A 111 -16.75 2.18 -8.84
C ALA A 111 -16.74 1.36 -7.53
N PRO A 112 -16.85 2.00 -6.35
CA PRO A 112 -16.69 1.33 -5.06
C PRO A 112 -17.86 0.38 -4.74
N SER A 113 -17.56 -0.69 -4.03
CA SER A 113 -18.56 -1.70 -3.59
C SER A 113 -19.25 -1.35 -2.27
N MET A 114 -18.66 -0.45 -1.49
CA MET A 114 -19.20 0.07 -0.24
C MET A 114 -19.40 1.58 -0.36
N GLU A 115 -20.40 2.08 0.36
CA GLU A 115 -20.61 3.51 0.52
C GLU A 115 -19.67 4.06 1.58
N HIS A 116 -19.29 5.32 1.41
CA HIS A 116 -18.25 6.07 2.11
C HIS A 116 -16.91 5.95 1.39
N LEU A 117 -16.31 7.08 1.07
CA LEU A 117 -15.01 7.18 0.42
C LEU A 117 -13.98 6.41 1.24
N HIS A 118 -13.20 5.57 0.57
CA HIS A 118 -12.14 4.81 1.20
C HIS A 118 -10.98 4.67 0.22
N LEU A 119 -9.80 5.02 0.72
CA LEU A 119 -8.54 4.77 0.03
C LEU A 119 -8.05 3.38 0.45
N HIS A 120 -7.77 2.53 -0.53
CA HIS A 120 -7.13 1.24 -0.28
C HIS A 120 -5.63 1.45 -0.11
N VAL A 121 -5.03 0.82 0.90
CA VAL A 121 -3.59 0.65 1.01
C VAL A 121 -3.32 -0.82 1.21
N LEU A 122 -2.73 -1.47 0.19
CA LEU A 122 -2.55 -2.91 0.18
C LEU A 122 -1.20 -3.30 -0.40
N SER A 123 -0.66 -4.42 0.08
CA SER A 123 0.56 -5.00 -0.46
C SER A 123 0.30 -5.65 -1.83
N ALA A 124 1.29 -5.63 -2.72
CA ALA A 124 1.14 -5.98 -4.14
C ALA A 124 0.96 -7.48 -4.42
N ASP A 125 1.13 -8.35 -3.41
CA ASP A 125 1.08 -9.81 -3.56
C ASP A 125 -0.28 -10.33 -4.07
N LEU A 126 -1.39 -9.69 -3.67
CA LEU A 126 -2.76 -10.17 -3.91
C LEU A 126 -2.99 -11.64 -3.43
N CYS A 127 -2.16 -12.11 -2.49
CA CYS A 127 -2.18 -13.46 -1.94
C CYS A 127 -3.05 -13.48 -0.68
N SER A 128 -4.35 -13.72 -0.86
CA SER A 128 -5.29 -13.82 0.27
C SER A 128 -6.32 -14.93 0.09
N PRO A 129 -6.69 -15.65 1.18
CA PRO A 129 -7.86 -16.52 1.18
C PRO A 129 -9.17 -15.79 0.81
N ARG A 130 -9.27 -14.48 1.07
CA ARG A 130 -10.45 -13.64 0.76
C ARG A 130 -10.46 -13.12 -0.69
N MET A 131 -9.40 -13.36 -1.46
CA MET A 131 -9.43 -13.26 -2.92
C MET A 131 -10.25 -14.45 -3.46
N LYS A 132 -11.51 -14.22 -3.83
CA LYS A 132 -12.51 -15.28 -4.06
C LYS A 132 -13.04 -15.35 -5.49
N ASN A 133 -13.22 -14.21 -6.15
CA ASN A 133 -13.86 -14.14 -7.45
C ASN A 133 -13.10 -13.19 -8.38
N LYS A 134 -13.42 -13.27 -9.68
CA LYS A 134 -12.79 -12.46 -10.73
C LYS A 134 -12.89 -10.97 -10.45
N LYS A 135 -14.04 -10.50 -9.96
CA LYS A 135 -14.25 -9.08 -9.64
C LYS A 135 -13.28 -8.60 -8.55
N HIS A 136 -13.04 -9.41 -7.52
CA HIS A 136 -12.07 -9.08 -6.47
C HIS A 136 -10.67 -8.92 -7.05
N TYR A 137 -10.25 -9.76 -7.99
CA TYR A 137 -8.91 -9.67 -8.55
C TYR A 137 -8.79 -8.49 -9.52
N ASN A 138 -9.68 -8.42 -10.50
CA ASN A 138 -9.65 -7.37 -11.53
C ASN A 138 -9.82 -5.97 -10.94
N SER A 139 -10.51 -5.81 -9.80
CA SER A 139 -10.66 -4.49 -9.17
C SER A 139 -9.35 -3.92 -8.61
N PHE A 140 -8.36 -4.77 -8.32
CA PHE A 140 -7.03 -4.37 -7.84
C PHE A 140 -5.93 -4.55 -8.88
N HIS A 141 -6.25 -5.00 -10.09
CA HIS A 141 -5.24 -5.19 -11.12
C HIS A 141 -4.73 -3.81 -11.60
N PRO A 142 -3.44 -3.47 -11.39
CA PRO A 142 -2.96 -2.10 -11.55
C PRO A 142 -3.01 -1.60 -12.99
N LYS A 143 -3.07 -2.50 -13.98
CA LYS A 143 -3.11 -2.13 -15.41
C LYS A 143 -4.52 -2.09 -16.02
N LEU A 144 -5.57 -2.47 -15.29
CA LEU A 144 -6.93 -2.50 -15.85
C LEU A 144 -7.61 -1.12 -15.81
N GLY A 145 -7.13 -0.18 -14.98
CA GLY A 145 -7.73 1.15 -14.82
C GLY A 145 -8.93 1.20 -13.88
N PHE A 146 -9.33 0.07 -13.28
CA PHE A 146 -10.36 0.08 -12.23
C PHE A 146 -9.84 0.58 -10.88
N PHE A 147 -8.57 0.23 -10.58
CA PHE A 147 -7.84 0.74 -9.43
C PHE A 147 -7.12 2.03 -9.84
N LEU A 148 -7.59 3.15 -9.32
CA LEU A 148 -7.08 4.48 -9.60
C LEU A 148 -6.00 4.81 -8.58
N ASP A 149 -4.75 4.90 -9.04
CA ASP A 149 -3.63 5.24 -8.16
C ASP A 149 -3.81 6.64 -7.54
N ILE A 150 -3.42 6.80 -6.28
CA ILE A 150 -3.59 8.08 -5.58
C ILE A 150 -2.81 9.22 -6.24
N ASP A 151 -1.62 8.94 -6.78
CA ASP A 151 -0.79 9.95 -7.44
C ASP A 151 -1.45 10.37 -8.77
N GLU A 152 -2.10 9.42 -9.47
CA GLU A 152 -2.91 9.73 -10.65
C GLU A 152 -4.08 10.64 -10.29
N VAL A 153 -4.84 10.32 -9.24
CA VAL A 153 -5.99 11.13 -8.79
C VAL A 153 -5.55 12.53 -8.36
N LEU A 154 -4.42 12.66 -7.64
CA LEU A 154 -3.85 13.94 -7.25
C LEU A 154 -3.47 14.79 -8.48
N SER A 155 -2.89 14.17 -9.50
CA SER A 155 -2.51 14.86 -10.75
C SER A 155 -3.70 15.50 -11.47
N TRP A 156 -4.91 14.96 -11.31
CA TRP A 156 -6.11 15.53 -11.93
C TRP A 156 -6.42 16.94 -11.43
N PHE A 157 -6.08 17.25 -10.17
CA PHE A 157 -6.34 18.56 -9.59
C PHE A 157 -5.48 19.66 -10.21
N ASP A 158 -4.29 19.32 -10.70
CA ASP A 158 -3.35 20.25 -11.31
C ASP A 158 -3.49 20.30 -12.85
N ALA A 159 -4.33 19.43 -13.42
CA ALA A 159 -4.62 19.39 -14.83
C ALA A 159 -5.62 20.47 -15.29
N GLU A 160 -5.70 20.65 -16.61
CA GLU A 160 -6.67 21.53 -17.27
C GLU A 160 -8.11 21.23 -16.80
N PRO A 161 -8.97 22.25 -16.63
CA PRO A 161 -10.33 22.07 -16.11
C PRO A 161 -11.17 21.06 -16.88
N SER A 162 -10.98 20.97 -18.21
CA SER A 162 -11.67 20.01 -19.08
C SER A 162 -11.26 18.56 -18.78
N TYR A 163 -9.97 18.33 -18.54
CA TYR A 163 -9.44 17.02 -18.18
C TYR A 163 -9.95 16.59 -16.81
N PHE A 164 -9.85 17.45 -15.79
CA PHE A 164 -10.42 17.19 -14.46
C PHE A 164 -11.90 16.83 -14.55
N SER A 165 -12.68 17.62 -15.29
CA SER A 165 -14.12 17.40 -15.47
C SER A 165 -14.43 16.09 -16.18
N SER A 166 -13.54 15.61 -17.05
CA SER A 166 -13.69 14.30 -17.71
C SER A 166 -13.43 13.16 -16.72
N MET A 167 -12.30 13.22 -16.00
CA MET A 167 -11.91 12.17 -15.05
C MET A 167 -12.87 12.06 -13.86
N ALA A 168 -13.32 13.20 -13.32
CA ALA A 168 -14.25 13.28 -12.20
C ALA A 168 -15.64 12.65 -12.47
N LYS A 169 -15.99 12.38 -13.74
CA LYS A 169 -17.27 11.72 -14.08
C LYS A 169 -17.37 10.33 -13.49
N LEU A 170 -16.26 9.57 -13.47
CA LEU A 170 -16.16 8.20 -12.99
C LEU A 170 -17.45 7.40 -13.28
N ASP A 171 -17.78 7.19 -14.55
CA ASP A 171 -19.02 6.50 -14.94
C ASP A 171 -18.92 5.00 -14.60
N PRO A 172 -19.71 4.48 -13.62
CA PRO A 172 -19.60 3.09 -13.19
C PRO A 172 -19.77 2.10 -14.34
N ARG A 173 -20.57 2.43 -15.36
CA ARG A 173 -20.80 1.54 -16.51
C ARG A 173 -19.51 1.24 -17.28
N GLN A 174 -18.62 2.23 -17.40
CA GLN A 174 -17.35 2.07 -18.10
C GLN A 174 -16.40 1.19 -17.29
N TYR A 175 -16.31 1.43 -15.98
CA TYR A 175 -15.39 0.71 -15.11
C TYR A 175 -15.87 -0.71 -14.77
N GLU A 176 -17.17 -0.93 -14.60
CA GLU A 176 -17.71 -2.27 -14.30
C GLU A 176 -17.48 -3.29 -15.43
N ALA A 177 -17.29 -2.84 -16.67
CA ALA A 177 -16.91 -3.69 -17.79
C ALA A 177 -15.51 -4.32 -17.58
N LEU A 178 -14.56 -3.53 -17.04
CA LEU A 178 -13.17 -3.96 -16.76
C LEU A 178 -13.12 -5.14 -15.77
N LEU A 179 -14.11 -5.26 -14.89
CA LEU A 179 -14.20 -6.36 -13.93
C LEU A 179 -14.55 -7.72 -14.57
N LYS A 180 -14.87 -7.74 -15.87
CA LYS A 180 -15.20 -8.95 -16.63
C LYS A 180 -14.02 -9.48 -17.46
N GLU A 181 -12.97 -8.67 -17.62
CA GLU A 181 -11.76 -9.00 -18.37
C GLU A 181 -11.15 -10.36 -17.94
N PRO A 182 -10.35 -11.00 -18.82
CA PRO A 182 -9.63 -12.21 -18.49
C PRO A 182 -8.75 -12.05 -17.23
N LEU A 183 -8.50 -13.16 -16.54
CA LEU A 183 -7.67 -13.16 -15.33
C LEU A 183 -6.19 -13.14 -15.73
N GLN A 184 -5.65 -11.95 -16.00
CA GLN A 184 -4.24 -11.78 -16.33
C GLN A 184 -3.39 -11.54 -15.08
N CYS A 185 -2.26 -12.23 -14.92
CA CYS A 185 -1.31 -11.96 -13.86
C CYS A 185 -0.71 -10.55 -13.99
N TRP A 186 -0.80 -9.74 -12.94
CA TRP A 186 -0.29 -8.36 -12.95
C TRP A 186 1.23 -8.28 -13.12
N ARG A 187 1.95 -9.34 -12.71
CA ARG A 187 3.40 -9.41 -12.73
C ARG A 187 3.95 -9.91 -14.06
N CYS A 188 3.54 -11.11 -14.48
CA CYS A 188 4.11 -11.77 -15.65
C CYS A 188 3.25 -11.68 -16.92
N GLY A 189 2.00 -11.21 -16.82
CA GLY A 189 1.09 -11.07 -17.96
C GLY A 189 0.42 -12.38 -18.41
N SER A 190 0.70 -13.52 -17.77
CA SER A 190 0.07 -14.79 -18.09
C SER A 190 -1.42 -14.80 -17.77
N GLU A 191 -2.24 -15.31 -18.68
CA GLU A 191 -3.68 -15.47 -18.46
C GLU A 191 -4.00 -16.78 -17.72
N MET A 192 -4.95 -16.71 -16.79
CA MET A 192 -5.40 -17.81 -15.96
C MET A 192 -6.86 -18.16 -16.29
N LYS A 193 -7.14 -19.45 -16.49
CA LYS A 193 -8.48 -19.91 -16.87
C LYS A 193 -9.55 -19.70 -15.79
N ASN A 194 -9.16 -19.72 -14.51
CA ASN A 194 -10.07 -19.55 -13.39
C ASN A 194 -9.36 -19.03 -12.13
N MET A 195 -10.17 -18.65 -11.13
CA MET A 195 -9.66 -18.14 -9.85
C MET A 195 -8.74 -19.13 -9.11
N PRO A 196 -9.04 -20.43 -9.00
CA PRO A 196 -8.09 -21.39 -8.41
C PRO A 196 -6.71 -21.35 -9.07
N THR A 197 -6.63 -21.42 -10.40
CA THR A 197 -5.34 -21.36 -11.11
C THR A 197 -4.63 -20.03 -10.90
N LEU A 198 -5.37 -18.92 -10.87
CA LEU A 198 -4.78 -17.62 -10.58
C LEU A 198 -4.21 -17.54 -9.16
N LYS A 199 -4.92 -18.05 -8.16
CA LYS A 199 -4.46 -18.02 -6.77
C LYS A 199 -3.20 -18.85 -6.57
N THR A 200 -3.14 -20.04 -7.16
CA THR A 200 -1.92 -20.86 -7.17
C THR A 200 -0.78 -20.09 -7.83
N HIS A 201 -1.02 -19.49 -8.99
CA HIS A 201 0.00 -18.74 -9.71
C HIS A 201 0.51 -17.51 -8.92
N LEU A 202 -0.38 -16.75 -8.29
CA LEU A 202 0.02 -15.61 -7.44
C LEU A 202 0.87 -16.06 -6.26
N GLN A 203 0.53 -17.20 -5.64
CA GLN A 203 1.33 -17.80 -4.56
C GLN A 203 2.73 -18.20 -5.06
N GLU A 204 2.83 -18.84 -6.23
CA GLU A 204 4.11 -19.21 -6.83
C GLU A 204 4.99 -17.98 -7.13
N GLU A 205 4.41 -16.91 -7.70
CA GLU A 205 5.12 -15.65 -7.94
C GLU A 205 5.58 -14.98 -6.64
N TRP A 206 4.75 -15.04 -5.60
CA TRP A 206 5.11 -14.55 -4.27
C TRP A 206 6.27 -15.34 -3.64
N ASP A 207 6.18 -16.66 -3.64
CA ASP A 207 7.21 -17.54 -3.07
C ASP A 207 8.54 -17.38 -3.80
N LYS A 208 8.48 -17.24 -5.14
CA LYS A 208 9.64 -16.94 -5.98
C LYS A 208 10.26 -15.58 -5.62
N GLN A 209 9.44 -14.54 -5.44
CA GLN A 209 9.95 -13.22 -5.01
C GLN A 209 10.61 -13.31 -3.63
N ALA A 210 9.96 -13.95 -2.66
CA ALA A 210 10.48 -14.09 -1.30
C ALA A 210 11.81 -14.85 -1.28
N ALA A 211 11.92 -15.95 -2.01
CA ALA A 211 13.16 -16.71 -2.13
C ALA A 211 14.28 -15.86 -2.75
N GLN A 212 13.98 -15.09 -3.80
CA GLN A 212 14.96 -14.22 -4.44
C GLN A 212 15.46 -13.11 -3.51
N GLU A 213 14.56 -12.44 -2.79
CA GLU A 213 14.94 -11.37 -1.85
C GLU A 213 15.74 -11.90 -0.66
N ASN A 214 15.34 -13.03 -0.10
CA ASN A 214 16.09 -13.67 0.99
C ASN A 214 17.50 -14.08 0.54
N ALA A 215 17.64 -14.65 -0.67
CA ALA A 215 18.95 -14.99 -1.22
C ALA A 215 19.83 -13.75 -1.51
N LYS A 216 19.24 -12.59 -1.85
CA LYS A 216 19.97 -11.33 -1.98
C LYS A 216 20.45 -10.82 -0.62
N LEU A 217 19.60 -10.85 0.39
CA LEU A 217 19.93 -10.42 1.75
C LEU A 217 21.03 -11.28 2.38
N GLU A 218 20.97 -12.59 2.20
CA GLU A 218 22.00 -13.51 2.69
C GLU A 218 23.36 -13.22 2.02
N ARG A 219 23.36 -12.98 0.71
CA ARG A 219 24.57 -12.59 -0.03
C ARG A 219 25.14 -11.26 0.46
N LYS A 220 24.29 -10.27 0.71
CA LYS A 220 24.70 -8.96 1.26
C LYS A 220 25.33 -9.11 2.65
N ARG A 221 24.69 -9.86 3.56
CA ARG A 221 25.23 -10.13 4.91
C ARG A 221 26.59 -10.84 4.86
N LYS A 222 26.75 -11.84 3.98
CA LYS A 222 28.03 -12.54 3.78
C LYS A 222 29.11 -11.61 3.25
N PHE A 223 28.76 -10.68 2.37
CA PHE A 223 29.69 -9.69 1.83
C PHE A 223 30.14 -8.68 2.90
N GLU A 224 29.19 -8.09 3.64
CA GLU A 224 29.48 -7.15 4.73
C GLU A 224 30.31 -7.80 5.84
N ALA A 225 30.02 -9.06 6.20
CA ALA A 225 30.81 -9.81 7.17
C ALA A 225 32.25 -10.10 6.71
N ARG A 226 32.49 -10.21 5.39
CA ARG A 226 33.84 -10.36 4.83
C ARG A 226 34.60 -9.03 4.83
N GLN A 227 33.93 -7.92 4.49
CA GLN A 227 34.55 -6.59 4.54
C GLN A 227 34.95 -6.22 5.98
N HIS A 228 34.05 -6.41 6.95
CA HIS A 228 34.37 -6.14 8.36
C HIS A 228 35.52 -6.99 8.91
N LYS A 229 35.70 -8.23 8.41
CA LYS A 229 36.86 -9.04 8.77
C LYS A 229 38.16 -8.48 8.19
N ASN A 230 38.15 -8.09 6.92
CA ASN A 230 39.33 -7.52 6.27
C ASN A 230 39.75 -6.18 6.90
N ASP A 231 38.79 -5.30 7.23
CA ASP A 231 39.08 -4.01 7.90
C ASP A 231 39.58 -4.20 9.34
N GLY A 232 39.13 -5.27 10.02
CA GLY A 232 39.57 -5.62 11.37
C GLY A 232 40.99 -6.19 11.42
N ASP A 233 41.39 -6.92 10.39
CA ASP A 233 42.75 -7.49 10.26
C ASP A 233 43.79 -6.41 9.88
N GLU A 234 43.46 -5.45 9.01
CA GLU A 234 44.38 -4.33 8.68
C GLU A 234 44.72 -3.43 9.88
N HIS A 235 43.84 -3.37 10.89
CA HIS A 235 44.08 -2.52 12.06
C HIS A 235 44.92 -3.20 13.17
N GLN A 236 45.12 -4.51 13.13
CA GLN A 236 45.94 -5.23 14.12
C GLN A 236 47.44 -5.32 13.78
N ASP A 237 47.84 -4.95 12.55
CA ASP A 237 49.25 -5.06 12.09
C ASP A 237 50.12 -3.81 12.38
N LYS A 238 49.64 -2.83 13.14
CA LYS A 238 50.44 -1.68 13.60
C LYS A 238 50.83 -1.81 15.09
N LYS A 239 51.67 -2.81 15.42
CA LYS A 239 52.40 -2.81 16.71
C LYS A 239 53.65 -1.93 16.59
N PRO A 240 53.90 -0.94 17.49
CA PRO A 240 55.14 -0.19 17.48
C PRO A 240 56.32 -1.10 17.81
N LYS A 241 57.42 -0.99 17.06
CA LYS A 241 58.69 -1.65 17.39
C LYS A 241 59.21 -1.12 18.73
N PRO A 242 59.78 -1.96 19.60
CA PRO A 242 60.44 -1.48 20.81
C PRO A 242 61.75 -0.78 20.43
N GLU A 243 61.90 0.47 20.87
CA GLU A 243 63.19 1.18 20.86
C GLU A 243 64.18 0.48 21.80
N SER A 244 65.37 0.24 21.29
CA SER A 244 66.52 -0.27 22.03
C SER A 244 67.53 0.86 22.18
N ASP A 245 67.61 1.45 23.36
CA ASP A 245 68.64 2.44 23.68
C ASP A 245 69.74 1.79 24.53
N ASP A 246 70.88 1.60 23.87
CA ASP A 246 72.21 1.43 24.45
C ASP A 246 72.56 2.65 25.32
N VAL A 247 72.90 2.44 26.59
CA VAL A 247 73.56 3.47 27.41
C VAL A 247 74.93 2.96 27.85
N HIS A 248 75.93 3.48 27.17
CA HIS A 248 77.35 3.40 27.47
C HIS A 248 77.65 4.19 28.76
N THR A 249 78.40 3.61 29.69
CA THR A 249 78.92 4.29 30.89
C THR A 249 80.45 4.36 30.79
N PRO A 250 81.10 5.49 31.10
CA PRO A 250 82.55 5.54 31.34
C PRO A 250 82.94 4.90 32.67
#